data_AF-A0A645JB15-F1
#
_entry.id   AF-A0A645JB15-F1
#
_cell.length_a   1.000
_cell.length_b   1.000
_cell.length_c   1.000
_cell.angle_alpha   90.00
_cell.angle_beta   90.00
_cell.angle_gamma   90.00
#
_symmetry.space_group_name_H-M   'P 1'
#
loop_
_entity.id
_entity.type
_entity.pdbx_description
1 polymer ?
#
loop_
_entity_poly.entity_id
_entity_poly.type
_entity_poly.pdbx_seq_one_letter_code
_entity_poly.pdbx_strand_id
1 'polypeptide(L)' 'MKGSKDNVIVGNSGEYTAFSCSSGKALWEYNPGYSVSDIISLNGGENILVVDKTQARVLGLSDENNDDSEGES' A
#
# COMPACT_ATOMS: atom_id res chain seq x y z
N MET A 1 -0.49 -16.17 14.59
CA MET A 1 0.38 -15.14 13.99
C MET A 1 -0.25 -14.74 12.67
N LYS A 2 -0.71 -13.49 12.53
CA LYS A 2 -1.16 -12.95 11.24
C LYS A 2 0.10 -12.91 10.37
N GLY A 3 0.18 -13.77 9.35
CA GLY A 3 1.36 -13.88 8.51
C GLY A 3 1.69 -12.52 7.90
N SER A 4 2.96 -12.13 7.92
CA SER A 4 3.45 -11.01 7.13
C SER A 4 2.88 -11.14 5.72
N LYS A 5 2.21 -10.10 5.23
CA LYS A 5 1.69 -10.11 3.87
C LYS A 5 2.87 -9.88 2.94
N ASP A 6 3.50 -10.97 2.53
CA ASP A 6 4.58 -10.91 1.54
C ASP A 6 4.05 -10.22 0.28
N ASN A 7 4.54 -9.02 0.06
CA ASN A 7 4.16 -8.18 -1.06
C ASN A 7 5.39 -7.61 -1.74
N VAL A 8 5.20 -7.23 -3.00
CA VAL A 8 6.16 -6.44 -3.77
C VAL A 8 5.49 -5.14 -4.17
N ILE A 9 6.20 -4.04 -3.98
CA ILE A 9 5.73 -2.71 -4.39
C ILE A 9 6.41 -2.38 -5.73
N VAL A 10 5.60 -2.01 -6.71
CA VAL A 10 6.07 -1.58 -8.03
C VAL A 10 5.65 -0.14 -8.23
N GLY A 11 6.60 0.72 -8.58
CA GLY A 11 6.36 2.11 -8.94
C GLY A 11 6.42 2.33 -10.44
N ASN A 12 5.43 3.00 -11.01
CA ASN A 12 5.44 3.47 -12.40
C ASN A 12 4.92 4.90 -12.48
N SER A 13 5.75 5.83 -12.97
CA SER A 13 5.32 7.20 -13.29
C SER A 13 4.60 7.96 -12.15
N GLY A 14 4.97 7.69 -10.90
CA GLY A 14 4.38 8.31 -9.72
C GLY A 14 3.19 7.57 -9.12
N GLU A 15 2.76 6.47 -9.73
CA GLU A 15 1.79 5.54 -9.16
C GLU A 15 2.52 4.33 -8.56
N TYR A 16 2.05 3.87 -7.41
CA TYR A 16 2.64 2.76 -6.67
C TYR A 16 1.59 1.71 -6.36
N THR A 17 1.85 0.48 -6.76
CA THR A 17 0.93 -0.65 -6.53
C THR A 17 1.67 -1.73 -5.76
N ALA A 18 1.03 -2.27 -4.72
CA ALA A 18 1.51 -3.51 -4.11
C ALA A 18 0.79 -4.71 -4.67
N PHE A 19 1.55 -5.76 -4.92
CA PHE A 19 1.05 -7.05 -5.34
C PHE A 19 1.35 -8.11 -4.29
N SER A 20 0.38 -8.99 -4.05
CA SER A 20 0.58 -10.21 -3.27
C SER A 20 1.61 -11.10 -3.95
N CYS A 21 2.68 -11.47 -3.26
CA CYS A 21 3.70 -12.37 -3.82
C CYS A 21 3.17 -13.77 -4.12
N SER A 22 2.14 -14.22 -3.39
CA SER A 22 1.56 -15.55 -3.58
C SER A 22 0.56 -15.64 -4.74
N SER A 23 -0.15 -14.55 -5.04
CA SER A 23 -1.24 -14.56 -6.03
C SER A 23 -1.05 -13.61 -7.21
N GLY A 24 -0.12 -12.67 -7.12
CA GLY A 24 0.05 -11.59 -8.09
C GLY A 24 -1.09 -10.56 -8.10
N LYS A 25 -2.08 -10.68 -7.20
CA LYS A 25 -3.20 -9.72 -7.11
C LYS A 25 -2.74 -8.40 -6.51
N ALA A 26 -3.25 -7.30 -7.06
CA ALA A 26 -3.11 -5.99 -6.45
C ALA A 26 -3.77 -5.99 -5.07
N LEU A 27 -3.06 -5.46 -4.07
CA LEU A 27 -3.52 -5.32 -2.69
C LEU A 27 -3.99 -3.90 -2.41
N TRP A 28 -3.22 -2.92 -2.92
CA TRP A 28 -3.51 -1.49 -2.78
C TRP A 28 -2.77 -0.70 -3.85
N GLU A 29 -3.26 0.52 -4.07
CA GLU A 29 -2.69 1.50 -4.98
C GLU A 29 -2.49 2.83 -4.23
N TYR A 30 -1.42 3.53 -4.56
CA TYR A 30 -1.09 4.82 -3.99
C TYR A 30 -0.63 5.78 -5.08
N ASN A 31 -1.39 6.86 -5.27
CA ASN A 31 -1.04 7.97 -6.15
C ASN A 31 -0.92 9.25 -5.32
N PRO A 32 0.31 9.67 -4.97
CA PRO A 32 0.54 10.87 -4.19
C PRO A 32 0.24 12.18 -4.93
N GLY A 33 0.25 12.19 -6.27
CA GLY A 33 0.18 13.44 -7.06
C GLY A 33 1.44 14.32 -6.97
N TYR A 34 2.53 13.82 -6.38
CA TYR A 34 3.82 14.50 -6.29
C TYR A 34 4.97 13.49 -6.47
N SER A 35 6.18 14.00 -6.75
CA SER A 35 7.36 13.14 -6.94
C SER A 35 7.82 12.51 -5.62
N VAL A 36 7.81 11.19 -5.59
CA VAL A 36 8.36 10.39 -4.50
C VAL A 36 9.76 9.93 -4.87
N SER A 37 10.70 10.06 -3.93
CA SER A 37 12.10 9.66 -4.11
C SER A 37 12.33 8.22 -3.67
N ASP A 38 11.60 7.75 -2.65
CA ASP A 38 11.68 6.37 -2.18
C ASP A 38 10.37 5.92 -1.50
N ILE A 39 10.09 4.61 -1.59
CA ILE A 39 9.02 3.94 -0.85
C ILE A 39 9.57 2.67 -0.21
N ILE A 40 9.41 2.56 1.10
CA ILE A 40 9.88 1.43 1.87
C ILE A 40 8.70 0.76 2.56
N SER A 41 8.53 -0.55 2.34
CA SER A 41 7.54 -1.37 3.04
C SER A 41 7.95 -1.53 4.51
N LEU A 42 7.04 -1.23 5.42
CA LEU A 42 7.22 -1.39 6.87
C LEU A 42 6.24 -2.43 7.40
N ASN A 43 6.58 -3.07 8.52
CA ASN A 43 5.69 -3.97 9.26
C ASN A 43 5.08 -5.09 8.39
N GLY A 44 5.86 -5.67 7.47
CA GLY A 44 5.37 -6.74 6.60
C GLY A 44 4.26 -6.31 5.63
N GLY A 45 4.28 -5.05 5.18
CA GLY A 45 3.38 -4.53 4.15
C GLY A 45 2.14 -3.81 4.64
N GLU A 46 1.94 -3.70 5.96
CA GLU A 46 0.81 -2.97 6.56
C GLU A 46 0.99 -1.45 6.53
N ASN A 47 2.24 -0.97 6.41
CA ASN A 47 2.55 0.45 6.34
C ASN A 47 3.63 0.70 5.29
N ILE A 48 3.71 1.95 4.81
CA ILE A 48 4.80 2.41 3.95
C ILE A 48 5.45 3.67 4.51
N LEU A 49 6.77 3.76 4.42
CA LEU A 49 7.48 5.02 4.53
C LEU A 49 7.55 5.64 3.13
N VAL A 50 6.99 6.84 2.98
CA VAL A 50 7.08 7.62 1.76
C VAL A 50 8.07 8.76 1.97
N VAL A 51 9.11 8.80 1.14
CA VAL A 51 10.14 9.84 1.16
C VAL A 51 10.01 10.69 -0.09
N ASP A 52 9.80 11.99 0.09
CA ASP A 52 9.86 12.98 -0.99
C ASP A 52 11.04 13.94 -0.76
N LYS A 53 11.13 15.02 -1.57
CA LYS A 53 12.24 15.97 -1.49
C LYS A 53 12.31 16.73 -0.17
N THR A 54 11.21 16.87 0.56
CA THR A 54 11.10 17.77 1.71
C THR A 54 10.83 17.01 3.02
N GLN A 55 10.26 15.82 2.96
CA GLN A 55 9.82 15.08 4.14
C GLN A 55 9.81 13.56 3.94
N ALA A 56 9.83 12.85 5.06
CA ALA A 56 9.52 11.45 5.16
C ALA A 56 8.29 11.26 6.05
N ARG A 57 7.33 10.44 5.62
CA ARG A 57 6.11 10.17 6.39
C ARG A 57 5.70 8.71 6.30
N VAL A 58 5.14 8.20 7.40
CA VAL A 58 4.58 6.84 7.44
C VAL A 58 3.10 6.91 7.11
N LEU A 59 2.65 6.08 6.18
CA LEU A 59 1.25 5.89 5.85
C LEU A 59 0.83 4.46 6.25
N GLY A 60 -0.24 4.37 7.03
CA GLY A 60 -0.91 3.10 7.29
C GLY A 60 -1.83 2.73 6.15
N LEU A 61 -1.80 1.47 5.74
CA LEU A 61 -2.60 0.94 4.65
C LEU A 61 -3.65 0.01 5.24
N SER A 62 -4.92 0.40 5.16
CA SER A 62 -6.03 -0.47 5.57
C SER A 62 -6.36 -1.46 4.45
N ASP A 63 -6.70 -2.69 4.83
CA ASP A 63 -7.15 -3.74 3.92
C ASP A 63 -8.63 -3.59 3.51
N GLU A 64 -9.26 -2.47 3.87
CA GLU A 64 -10.71 -2.30 3.81
C GLU A 64 -11.16 -1.94 2.40
N ASN A 65 -11.36 -2.97 1.58
CA ASN A 65 -12.56 -3.00 0.76
C ASN A 65 -13.75 -3.21 1.73
N ASN A 66 -14.25 -2.14 2.34
CA ASN A 66 -15.56 -2.18 2.98
C ASN A 66 -16.60 -2.38 1.87
N ASP A 67 -16.96 -3.64 1.61
CA ASP A 67 -18.27 -3.98 1.09
C ASP A 67 -19.24 -3.89 2.28
N ASP A 68 -19.52 -2.66 2.70
CA ASP A 68 -20.64 -2.37 3.59
C ASP A 68 -21.93 -2.47 2.76
N SER A 69 -22.28 -3.69 2.34
CA SER A 69 -23.65 -3.99 1.99
C SER A 69 -24.44 -4.09 3.30
N GLU A 70 -24.87 -2.93 3.83
CA GLU A 70 -25.92 -2.89 4.85
C GLU A 70 -27.21 -3.41 4.22
N GLY A 71 -27.40 -4.74 4.31
CA GLY A 71 -28.70 -5.36 4.14
C GLY A 71 -29.51 -5.15 5.40
N GLU A 72 -30.21 -4.02 5.50
CA GLU A 72 -31.33 -3.90 6.43
C GLU A 72 -32.41 -4.93 6.01
N SER A 73 -32.71 -5.86 6.92
CA SER A 73 -33.81 -6.84 6.81
C SER A 73 -35.04 -6.35 7.59
#